data_AF-A0A182SIG9-F1
#
_entry.id   AF-A0A182SIG9-F1
#
_cell.length_a   1.000
_cell.length_b   1.000
_cell.length_c   1.000
_cell.angle_alpha   90.00
_cell.angle_beta   90.00
_cell.angle_gamma   90.00
#
_symmetry.space_group_name_H-M   'P 1'
#
loop_
_entity.id
_entity.type
_entity.pdbx_description
1 polymer ?
#
loop_
_entity_poly.entity_id
_entity_poly.type
_entity_poly.pdbx_seq_one_letter_code
_entity_poly.pdbx_strand_id
1 'polypeptide(L)'
;WATITWDNAFADINRIPFQVPDKVIWNQLAEALNMKFRASTGRSLTPENMHFLCEKAFKTNLPFPVPNDLTIMWSQFCKEPIPDRSFTFWDWFYAAMKVTREHLRGPWMDGSIIGFIHKSKAEDYLLKCPRGTFLLRFSDSELGGITIAWVNEGNDGQPQILHIQPFTAKDFSTRSLSDRIRDFDDLFYLYPNKPKHEAFDRYTTPAGPPRNKNYIASEVRAVLMPGPTNNQMNSFPNTPSYNIQSPDASRDTPSSGYQNSTIMHL
;
A
#
# COMPACT_ATOMS: atom_id res chain seq x y z
N TRP A 1 18.46 -13.05 2.43
CA TRP A 1 17.52 -13.24 3.57
C TRP A 1 16.61 -14.44 3.40
N ALA A 2 16.08 -14.74 2.20
CA ALA A 2 15.31 -15.96 1.96
C ALA A 2 16.11 -17.21 2.33
N THR A 3 17.31 -17.36 1.76
CA THR A 3 18.17 -18.54 1.97
C THR A 3 18.50 -18.72 3.44
N ILE A 4 18.83 -17.63 4.14
CA ILE A 4 19.09 -17.65 5.59
C ILE A 4 17.86 -18.08 6.38
N THR A 5 16.67 -17.60 6.00
CA THR A 5 15.43 -17.94 6.73
C THR A 5 15.07 -19.40 6.54
N TRP A 6 15.22 -19.92 5.33
CA TRP A 6 14.97 -21.33 5.01
C TRP A 6 16.04 -22.25 5.61
N ASP A 7 17.32 -21.90 5.46
CA ASP A 7 18.43 -22.64 6.04
C ASP A 7 18.34 -22.69 7.57
N ASN A 8 18.04 -21.57 8.24
CA ASN A 8 17.86 -21.53 9.70
C ASN A 8 16.62 -22.30 10.18
N ALA A 9 15.56 -22.36 9.37
CA ALA A 9 14.34 -23.09 9.73
C ALA A 9 14.51 -24.61 9.66
N PHE A 10 15.47 -25.10 8.87
CA PHE A 10 15.62 -26.52 8.53
C PHE A 10 17.06 -27.02 8.64
N ALA A 11 17.87 -26.40 9.49
CA ALA A 11 19.25 -26.80 9.71
C ALA A 11 19.33 -28.15 10.44
N ASP A 12 19.69 -29.21 9.72
CA ASP A 12 20.05 -30.50 10.32
C ASP A 12 21.42 -30.43 11.02
N ILE A 13 21.55 -31.15 12.15
CA ILE A 13 22.80 -31.19 12.96
C ILE A 13 23.99 -31.75 12.14
N ASN A 14 23.73 -32.59 11.15
CA ASN A 14 24.74 -33.20 10.28
C ASN A 14 24.81 -32.59 8.86
N ARG A 15 24.33 -31.35 8.67
CA ARG A 15 24.26 -30.74 7.33
C ARG A 15 25.63 -30.45 6.74
N ILE A 16 25.74 -30.62 5.41
CA ILE A 16 26.82 -30.02 4.63
C ILE A 16 26.59 -28.50 4.61
N PRO A 17 27.59 -27.65 4.94
CA PRO A 17 27.45 -26.21 4.89
C PRO A 17 26.88 -25.76 3.53
N PHE A 18 25.90 -24.85 3.57
CA PHE A 18 25.25 -24.25 2.39
C PHE A 18 24.37 -25.19 1.53
N GLN A 19 24.12 -26.43 1.94
CA GLN A 19 23.12 -27.29 1.31
C GLN A 19 21.74 -27.06 1.94
N VAL A 20 20.81 -26.57 1.13
CA VAL A 20 19.46 -26.20 1.55
C VAL A 20 18.47 -27.24 1.03
N PRO A 21 17.53 -27.76 1.83
CA PRO A 21 16.57 -28.76 1.37
C PRO A 21 15.66 -28.20 0.27
N ASP A 22 15.46 -28.97 -0.80
CA ASP A 22 14.66 -28.56 -1.96
C ASP A 22 13.16 -28.45 -1.64
N LYS A 23 12.68 -29.22 -0.64
CA LYS A 23 11.31 -29.15 -0.13
C LYS A 23 11.27 -29.35 1.37
N VAL A 24 10.28 -28.73 2.00
CA VAL A 24 10.10 -28.73 3.47
C VAL A 24 8.63 -28.81 3.83
N ILE A 25 8.31 -29.23 5.06
CA ILE A 25 6.94 -29.24 5.57
C ILE A 25 6.46 -27.80 5.77
N TRP A 26 5.31 -27.45 5.19
CA TRP A 26 4.75 -26.11 5.24
C TRP A 26 4.53 -25.63 6.67
N ASN A 27 3.94 -26.46 7.55
CA ASN A 27 3.64 -26.05 8.92
C ASN A 27 4.91 -25.65 9.72
N GLN A 28 6.05 -26.28 9.44
CA GLN A 28 7.33 -25.90 10.04
C GLN A 28 7.85 -24.56 9.47
N LEU A 29 7.76 -24.37 8.15
CA LEU A 29 8.14 -23.11 7.51
C LEU A 29 7.25 -21.96 7.99
N ALA A 30 5.94 -22.21 8.09
CA ALA A 30 4.93 -21.30 8.58
C ALA A 30 5.29 -20.80 9.99
N GLU A 31 5.67 -21.69 10.90
CA GLU A 31 6.10 -21.30 12.24
C GLU A 31 7.37 -20.43 12.19
N ALA A 32 8.35 -20.77 11.34
CA ALA A 32 9.53 -19.94 11.14
C ALA A 32 9.21 -18.54 10.59
N LEU A 33 8.25 -18.43 9.65
CA LEU A 33 7.76 -17.16 9.14
C LEU A 33 7.08 -16.35 10.25
N ASN A 34 6.24 -16.99 11.07
CA ASN A 34 5.56 -16.36 12.19
C ASN A 34 6.56 -15.82 13.23
N MET A 35 7.55 -16.64 13.63
CA MET A 35 8.62 -16.22 14.54
C MET A 35 9.40 -15.02 13.97
N LYS A 36 9.77 -15.07 12.69
CA LYS A 36 10.49 -13.98 12.02
C LYS A 36 9.66 -12.69 11.96
N PHE A 37 8.36 -12.83 11.64
CA PHE A 37 7.44 -11.71 11.56
C PHE A 37 7.28 -11.07 12.94
N ARG A 38 6.96 -11.85 13.96
CA ARG A 38 6.83 -11.40 15.36
C ARG A 38 8.09 -10.69 15.85
N ALA A 39 9.26 -11.26 15.61
CA ALA A 39 10.53 -10.64 16.01
C ALA A 39 10.74 -9.26 15.38
N SER A 40 10.23 -9.06 14.15
CA SER A 40 10.38 -7.81 13.40
C SER A 40 9.28 -6.79 13.72
N THR A 41 8.05 -7.23 14.01
CA THR A 41 6.86 -6.36 14.09
C THR A 41 6.23 -6.29 15.49
N GLY A 42 6.68 -7.13 16.43
CA GLY A 42 6.25 -7.13 17.83
C GLY A 42 5.00 -7.97 18.13
N ARG A 43 4.27 -8.45 17.12
CA ARG A 43 3.07 -9.31 17.29
C ARG A 43 3.07 -10.45 16.27
N SER A 44 2.67 -11.64 16.73
CA SER A 44 2.54 -12.85 15.92
C SER A 44 1.43 -12.74 14.88
N LEU A 45 1.52 -13.54 13.83
CA LEU A 45 0.46 -13.77 12.87
C LEU A 45 -0.67 -14.59 13.52
N THR A 46 -1.92 -14.32 13.16
CA THR A 46 -3.05 -15.14 13.60
C THR A 46 -3.13 -16.44 12.78
N PRO A 47 -3.88 -17.46 13.24
CA PRO A 47 -4.11 -18.67 12.45
C PRO A 47 -4.66 -18.39 11.04
N GLU A 48 -5.55 -17.40 10.92
CA GLU A 48 -6.13 -16.98 9.64
C GLU A 48 -5.09 -16.31 8.74
N ASN A 49 -4.18 -15.52 9.31
CA ASN A 49 -3.05 -14.96 8.55
C ASN A 49 -2.14 -16.07 8.04
N MET A 50 -1.83 -17.06 8.88
CA MET A 50 -0.99 -18.20 8.50
C MET A 50 -1.63 -19.04 7.40
N HIS A 51 -2.95 -19.24 7.47
CA HIS A 51 -3.71 -19.93 6.43
C HIS A 51 -3.70 -19.18 5.10
N PHE A 52 -3.93 -17.86 5.12
CA PHE A 52 -3.81 -17.02 3.93
C PHE A 52 -2.42 -17.13 3.29
N LEU A 53 -1.34 -17.12 4.09
CA LEU A 53 0.02 -17.27 3.59
C LEU A 53 0.23 -18.60 2.87
N CYS A 54 -0.39 -19.67 3.39
CA CYS A 54 -0.37 -20.98 2.75
C CYS A 54 -1.02 -20.91 1.37
N GLU A 55 -2.26 -20.44 1.29
CA GLU A 55 -2.98 -20.33 0.01
C GLU A 55 -2.22 -19.48 -1.00
N LYS A 56 -1.64 -18.36 -0.55
CA LYS A 56 -0.82 -17.50 -1.41
C LYS A 56 0.45 -18.20 -1.89
N ALA A 57 1.16 -18.93 -1.02
CA ALA A 57 2.39 -19.61 -1.38
C ALA A 57 2.15 -20.76 -2.38
N PHE A 58 1.06 -21.49 -2.19
CA PHE A 58 0.65 -22.61 -3.06
C PHE A 58 -0.18 -22.19 -4.28
N LYS A 59 -0.59 -20.91 -4.34
CA LYS A 59 -1.37 -20.33 -5.45
C LYS A 59 -2.72 -21.04 -5.65
N THR A 60 -3.30 -21.55 -4.56
CA THR A 60 -4.55 -22.32 -4.57
C THR A 60 -5.26 -22.23 -3.22
N ASN A 61 -6.58 -22.45 -3.22
CA ASN A 61 -7.35 -22.55 -1.99
C ASN A 61 -7.02 -23.87 -1.28
N LEU A 62 -6.87 -23.81 0.05
CA LEU A 62 -6.48 -24.97 0.86
C LEU A 62 -7.39 -25.09 2.09
N PRO A 63 -7.59 -26.31 2.62
CA PRO A 63 -8.41 -26.49 3.80
C PRO A 63 -7.81 -25.77 5.01
N PHE A 64 -8.69 -25.44 5.96
CA PHE A 64 -8.32 -24.93 7.28
C PHE A 64 -8.84 -25.91 8.34
N PRO A 65 -7.96 -26.54 9.16
CA PRO A 65 -6.51 -26.35 9.24
C PRO A 65 -5.73 -26.99 8.08
N VAL A 66 -4.46 -26.57 7.91
CA VAL A 66 -3.55 -27.07 6.86
C VAL A 66 -3.02 -28.47 7.22
N PRO A 67 -3.00 -29.43 6.28
CA PRO A 67 -2.47 -30.78 6.52
C PRO A 67 -1.00 -30.77 6.97
N ASN A 68 -0.65 -31.65 7.92
CA ASN A 68 0.69 -31.71 8.51
C ASN A 68 1.78 -32.26 7.57
N ASP A 69 1.38 -32.97 6.52
CA ASP A 69 2.24 -33.56 5.50
C ASP A 69 2.39 -32.67 4.26
N LEU A 70 1.71 -31.51 4.20
CA LEU A 70 1.82 -30.59 3.08
C LEU A 70 3.26 -30.06 2.98
N THR A 71 3.89 -30.27 1.82
CA THR A 71 5.26 -29.78 1.55
C THR A 71 5.29 -28.69 0.49
N ILE A 72 6.19 -27.73 0.65
CA ILE A 72 6.46 -26.66 -0.32
C ILE A 72 7.91 -26.76 -0.84
N MET A 73 8.11 -26.49 -2.13
CA MET A 73 9.44 -26.43 -2.72
C MET A 73 10.12 -25.07 -2.50
N TRP A 74 11.45 -25.07 -2.43
CA TRP A 74 12.26 -23.86 -2.37
C TRP A 74 11.98 -22.91 -3.53
N SER A 75 11.76 -23.46 -4.74
CA SER A 75 11.43 -22.69 -5.93
C SER A 75 10.09 -21.96 -5.77
N GLN A 76 9.04 -22.65 -5.32
CA GLN A 76 7.71 -22.06 -5.09
C GLN A 76 7.76 -20.94 -4.06
N PHE A 77 8.60 -21.08 -3.04
CA PHE A 77 8.72 -20.10 -1.97
C PHE A 77 9.43 -18.80 -2.38
N CYS A 78 10.50 -18.88 -3.17
CA CYS A 78 11.38 -17.71 -3.40
C CYS A 78 12.01 -17.57 -4.78
N LYS A 79 11.70 -18.44 -5.75
CA LYS A 79 12.22 -18.33 -7.13
C LYS A 79 11.12 -18.10 -8.15
N GLU A 80 10.00 -18.79 -7.99
CA GLU A 80 8.87 -18.71 -8.90
C GLU A 80 8.04 -17.45 -8.61
N PRO A 81 7.74 -16.64 -9.62
CA PRO A 81 6.84 -15.50 -9.43
C PRO A 81 5.43 -15.96 -9.06
N ILE A 82 4.73 -15.09 -8.34
CA ILE A 82 3.28 -15.21 -8.15
C ILE A 82 2.59 -15.00 -9.52
N PRO A 83 1.48 -15.70 -9.84
CA PRO A 83 0.74 -15.47 -11.07
C PRO A 83 0.43 -13.98 -11.31
N ASP A 84 0.62 -13.52 -12.55
CA ASP A 84 0.41 -12.13 -12.98
C ASP A 84 1.27 -11.08 -12.23
N ARG A 85 2.37 -11.51 -11.59
CA ARG A 85 3.32 -10.64 -10.88
C ARG A 85 4.75 -10.91 -11.31
N SER A 86 5.62 -9.92 -11.09
CA SER A 86 7.06 -10.01 -11.35
C SER A 86 7.87 -10.42 -10.11
N PHE A 87 7.21 -10.68 -8.98
CA PHE A 87 7.84 -10.95 -7.69
C PHE A 87 7.37 -12.30 -7.11
N THR A 88 8.19 -12.87 -6.23
CA THR A 88 7.95 -14.18 -5.59
C THR A 88 7.10 -14.04 -4.32
N PHE A 89 6.66 -15.17 -3.76
CA PHE A 89 6.01 -15.19 -2.45
C PHE A 89 6.89 -14.56 -1.36
N TRP A 90 8.17 -14.94 -1.31
CA TRP A 90 9.12 -14.40 -0.33
C TRP A 90 9.27 -12.89 -0.45
N ASP A 91 9.43 -12.35 -1.66
CA ASP A 91 9.59 -10.90 -1.86
C ASP A 91 8.38 -10.14 -1.33
N TRP A 92 7.19 -10.65 -1.63
CA TRP A 92 5.93 -10.10 -1.15
C TRP A 92 5.81 -10.12 0.37
N PHE A 93 6.04 -11.30 0.98
CA PHE A 93 5.98 -11.46 2.43
C PHE A 93 7.00 -10.56 3.14
N TYR A 94 8.23 -10.53 2.63
CA TYR A 94 9.30 -9.71 3.19
C TYR A 94 8.98 -8.22 3.09
N ALA A 95 8.41 -7.76 1.97
CA ALA A 95 7.99 -6.37 1.80
C ALA A 95 6.86 -6.00 2.77
N ALA A 96 5.87 -6.87 2.97
CA ALA A 96 4.82 -6.68 3.97
C ALA A 96 5.39 -6.60 5.41
N MET A 97 6.32 -7.48 5.76
CA MET A 97 7.01 -7.43 7.04
C MET A 97 7.82 -6.14 7.21
N LYS A 98 8.52 -5.69 6.16
CA LYS A 98 9.34 -4.47 6.17
C LYS A 98 8.47 -3.23 6.40
N VAL A 99 7.41 -3.04 5.61
CA VAL A 99 6.51 -1.88 5.77
C VAL A 99 5.84 -1.89 7.14
N THR A 100 5.51 -3.07 7.67
CA THR A 100 4.94 -3.21 9.01
C THR A 100 5.92 -2.75 10.07
N ARG A 101 7.17 -3.23 10.02
CA ARG A 101 8.22 -2.86 10.97
C ARG A 101 8.51 -1.37 10.95
N GLU A 102 8.59 -0.77 9.75
CA GLU A 102 9.07 0.60 9.58
C GLU A 102 7.99 1.66 9.76
N HIS A 103 6.73 1.35 9.41
CA HIS A 103 5.67 2.36 9.36
C HIS A 103 4.40 1.99 10.12
N LEU A 104 4.13 0.71 10.39
CA LEU A 104 2.82 0.25 10.88
C LEU A 104 2.89 -0.51 12.21
N ARG A 105 4.05 -0.48 12.89
CA ARG A 105 4.32 -1.33 14.06
C ARG A 105 3.32 -1.13 15.18
N GLY A 106 2.99 0.13 15.51
CA GLY A 106 2.01 0.46 16.54
C GLY A 106 0.63 -0.12 16.23
N PRO A 107 -0.03 0.30 15.14
CA PRO A 107 -1.32 -0.26 14.74
C PRO A 107 -1.33 -1.79 14.59
N TRP A 108 -0.23 -2.40 14.12
CA TRP A 108 -0.10 -3.86 14.05
C TRP A 108 -0.12 -4.51 15.44
N MET A 109 0.68 -4.00 16.39
CA MET A 109 0.74 -4.52 17.75
C MET A 109 -0.60 -4.41 18.48
N ASP A 110 -1.36 -3.33 18.23
CA ASP A 110 -2.70 -3.12 18.78
C ASP A 110 -3.78 -3.95 18.05
N GLY A 111 -3.41 -4.80 17.10
CA GLY A 111 -4.35 -5.64 16.35
C GLY A 111 -5.27 -4.85 15.43
N SER A 112 -4.92 -3.60 15.10
CA SER A 112 -5.75 -2.71 14.28
C SER A 112 -5.60 -2.96 12.77
N ILE A 113 -4.71 -3.87 12.38
CA ILE A 113 -4.47 -4.27 10.99
C ILE A 113 -4.72 -5.78 10.89
N ILE A 114 -5.63 -6.18 10.00
CA ILE A 114 -5.84 -7.61 9.67
C ILE A 114 -4.65 -8.13 8.88
N GLY A 115 -4.17 -7.33 7.91
CA GLY A 115 -2.94 -7.60 7.16
C GLY A 115 -3.13 -8.69 6.11
N PHE A 116 -3.02 -9.95 6.51
CA PHE A 116 -3.04 -11.10 5.61
C PHE A 116 -4.47 -11.64 5.46
N ILE A 117 -5.18 -11.16 4.43
CA ILE A 117 -6.55 -11.55 4.08
C ILE A 117 -6.80 -11.32 2.58
N HIS A 118 -7.49 -12.25 1.94
CA HIS A 118 -7.89 -12.10 0.53
C HIS A 118 -8.87 -10.94 0.34
N LYS A 119 -8.82 -10.32 -0.83
CA LYS A 119 -9.77 -9.26 -1.21
C LYS A 119 -11.23 -9.69 -1.03
N SER A 120 -11.60 -10.87 -1.53
CA SER A 120 -12.96 -11.42 -1.43
C SER A 120 -13.40 -11.60 0.02
N LYS A 121 -12.55 -12.23 0.85
CA LYS A 121 -12.86 -12.46 2.27
C LYS A 121 -12.97 -11.14 3.06
N ALA A 122 -12.18 -10.13 2.71
CA ALA A 122 -12.31 -8.79 3.27
C ALA A 122 -13.65 -8.14 2.88
N GLU A 123 -14.08 -8.28 1.63
CA GLU A 123 -15.39 -7.81 1.17
C GLU A 123 -16.53 -8.52 1.92
N ASP A 124 -16.45 -9.84 2.08
CA ASP A 124 -17.45 -10.63 2.83
C ASP A 124 -17.58 -10.21 4.30
N TYR A 125 -16.47 -9.79 4.92
CA TYR A 125 -16.47 -9.27 6.29
C TYR A 125 -17.17 -7.92 6.37
N LEU A 126 -16.92 -7.05 5.39
CA LEU A 126 -17.44 -5.69 5.37
C LEU A 126 -18.91 -5.62 4.92
N LEU A 127 -19.36 -6.49 4.01
CA LEU A 127 -20.75 -6.49 3.52
C LEU A 127 -21.81 -6.70 4.63
N LYS A 128 -21.39 -7.21 5.78
CA LYS A 128 -22.23 -7.47 6.96
C LYS A 128 -22.14 -6.34 7.99
N CYS A 129 -21.41 -5.27 7.70
CA CYS A 129 -21.11 -4.17 8.62
C CYS A 129 -21.83 -2.89 8.19
N PRO A 130 -22.05 -1.94 9.11
CA PRO A 130 -22.63 -0.65 8.79
C PRO A 130 -21.70 0.20 7.91
N ARG A 131 -22.27 1.18 7.20
CA ARG A 131 -21.55 2.17 6.41
C ARG A 131 -20.40 2.81 7.20
N GLY A 132 -19.28 3.02 6.50
CA GLY A 132 -18.05 3.59 7.05
C GLY A 132 -17.24 2.63 7.92
N THR A 133 -17.66 1.36 8.02
CA THR A 133 -16.79 0.31 8.58
C THR A 133 -15.66 0.01 7.59
N PHE A 134 -14.43 -0.06 8.08
CA PHE A 134 -13.25 -0.31 7.26
C PHE A 134 -12.30 -1.32 7.88
N LEU A 135 -11.45 -1.91 7.06
CA LEU A 135 -10.35 -2.76 7.50
C LEU A 135 -9.10 -2.52 6.66
N LEU A 136 -7.96 -2.94 7.19
CA LEU A 136 -6.67 -2.82 6.52
C LEU A 136 -6.08 -4.17 6.16
N ARG A 137 -5.61 -4.28 4.92
CA ARG A 137 -4.97 -5.49 4.39
C ARG A 137 -3.75 -5.15 3.54
N PHE A 138 -2.79 -6.07 3.47
CA PHE A 138 -1.69 -5.95 2.53
C PHE A 138 -2.19 -6.15 1.10
N SER A 139 -1.65 -5.35 0.18
CA SER A 139 -1.97 -5.45 -1.23
C SER A 139 -1.40 -6.73 -1.82
N ASP A 140 -2.20 -7.46 -2.59
CA ASP A 140 -1.74 -8.62 -3.36
C ASP A 140 -0.93 -8.22 -4.60
N SER A 141 -1.08 -6.96 -5.05
CA SER A 141 -0.52 -6.47 -6.31
C SER A 141 0.73 -5.62 -6.15
N GLU A 142 0.95 -5.06 -4.97
CA GLU A 142 2.02 -4.10 -4.71
C GLU A 142 2.89 -4.54 -3.53
N LEU A 143 4.20 -4.64 -3.76
CA LEU A 143 5.17 -4.99 -2.73
C LEU A 143 5.16 -3.97 -1.60
N GLY A 144 4.86 -4.43 -0.38
CA GLY A 144 4.82 -3.57 0.80
C GLY A 144 3.70 -2.53 0.76
N GLY A 145 2.71 -2.72 -0.12
CA GLY A 145 1.50 -1.89 -0.16
C GLY A 145 0.52 -2.32 0.93
N ILE A 146 -0.10 -1.36 1.60
CA ILE A 146 -1.27 -1.56 2.48
C ILE A 146 -2.46 -0.79 1.93
N THR A 147 -3.61 -1.42 1.82
CA THR A 147 -4.84 -0.82 1.32
C THR A 147 -5.92 -0.84 2.41
N ILE A 148 -6.87 0.07 2.28
CA ILE A 148 -8.06 0.18 3.12
C ILE A 148 -9.25 -0.21 2.26
N ALA A 149 -10.03 -1.18 2.73
CA ALA A 149 -11.35 -1.49 2.19
C ALA A 149 -12.40 -0.96 3.16
N TRP A 150 -13.48 -0.37 2.64
CA TRP A 150 -14.56 0.15 3.48
C TRP A 150 -15.94 -0.01 2.85
N VAL A 151 -16.96 -0.03 3.70
CA VAL A 151 -18.37 -0.02 3.31
C VAL A 151 -18.78 1.40 2.96
N ASN A 152 -19.12 1.63 1.70
CA ASN A 152 -19.76 2.84 1.22
C ASN A 152 -21.22 2.57 0.82
N GLU A 153 -21.97 3.63 0.57
CA GLU A 153 -23.32 3.56 0.01
C GLU A 153 -23.26 3.78 -1.50
N GLY A 154 -23.78 2.82 -2.27
CA GLY A 154 -23.93 2.93 -3.71
C GLY A 154 -25.04 3.92 -4.08
N ASN A 155 -25.09 4.29 -5.37
CA ASN A 155 -26.12 5.21 -5.88
C ASN A 155 -27.56 4.67 -5.77
N ASP A 156 -27.69 3.35 -5.62
CA ASP A 156 -28.93 2.59 -5.41
C ASP A 156 -29.28 2.41 -3.92
N GLY A 157 -28.51 3.02 -3.01
CA GLY A 157 -28.65 2.85 -1.56
C GLY A 157 -28.16 1.50 -1.04
N GLN A 158 -27.58 0.64 -1.90
CA GLN A 158 -27.06 -0.65 -1.47
C GLN A 158 -25.61 -0.52 -0.95
N PRO A 159 -25.19 -1.37 -0.01
CA PRO A 159 -23.81 -1.40 0.44
C PRO A 159 -22.85 -1.74 -0.71
N GLN A 160 -21.84 -0.90 -0.92
CA GLN A 160 -20.76 -1.13 -1.88
C GLN A 160 -19.41 -1.12 -1.16
N ILE A 161 -18.56 -2.11 -1.43
CA ILE A 161 -17.21 -2.12 -0.88
C ILE A 161 -16.26 -1.39 -1.84
N LEU A 162 -15.61 -0.35 -1.33
CA LEU A 162 -14.59 0.40 -2.05
C LEU A 162 -13.21 0.07 -1.49
N HIS A 163 -12.18 0.17 -2.34
CA HIS A 163 -10.78 -0.07 -1.96
C HIS A 163 -9.95 1.15 -2.33
N ILE A 164 -9.22 1.70 -1.36
CA ILE A 164 -8.28 2.78 -1.61
C ILE A 164 -7.04 2.21 -2.29
N GLN A 165 -6.44 2.94 -3.23
CA GLN A 165 -5.15 2.57 -3.81
C GLN A 165 -4.13 2.27 -2.68
N PRO A 166 -3.32 1.20 -2.79
CA PRO A 166 -2.42 0.85 -1.72
C PRO A 166 -1.39 1.96 -1.45
N PHE A 167 -1.08 2.14 -0.17
CA PHE A 167 -0.01 3.02 0.29
C PHE A 167 1.26 2.23 0.51
N THR A 168 2.38 2.77 0.05
CA THR A 168 3.71 2.18 0.16
C THR A 168 4.58 2.99 1.13
N ALA A 169 5.79 2.50 1.41
CA ALA A 169 6.78 3.25 2.19
C ALA A 169 7.04 4.68 1.66
N LYS A 170 6.91 4.89 0.33
CA LYS A 170 7.04 6.21 -0.30
C LYS A 170 5.90 7.16 0.10
N ASP A 171 4.69 6.64 0.31
CA ASP A 171 3.53 7.45 0.69
C ASP A 171 3.61 7.87 2.17
N PHE A 172 4.22 7.02 2.99
CA PHE A 172 4.40 7.25 4.43
C PHE A 172 5.48 8.26 4.77
N SER A 173 6.43 8.53 3.86
CA SER A 173 7.39 9.62 4.05
C SER A 173 6.71 11.00 3.95
N THR A 174 5.60 11.11 3.22
CA THR A 174 4.81 12.34 3.10
C THR A 174 3.82 12.49 4.24
N ARG A 175 3.04 11.43 4.53
CA ARG A 175 2.02 11.43 5.59
C ARG A 175 1.77 10.01 6.08
N SER A 176 1.79 9.82 7.39
CA SER A 176 1.61 8.50 8.02
C SER A 176 0.25 7.89 7.68
N LEU A 177 0.13 6.57 7.81
CA LEU A 177 -1.15 5.89 7.59
C LEU A 177 -2.24 6.39 8.56
N SER A 178 -1.88 6.59 9.83
CA SER A 178 -2.81 7.05 10.87
C SER A 178 -3.31 8.46 10.60
N ASP A 179 -2.43 9.36 10.16
CA ASP A 179 -2.82 10.71 9.76
C ASP A 179 -3.75 10.70 8.53
N ARG A 180 -3.50 9.81 7.55
CA ARG A 180 -4.40 9.64 6.38
C ARG A 180 -5.77 9.12 6.78
N ILE A 181 -5.82 8.11 7.65
CA ILE A 181 -7.09 7.56 8.17
C ILE A 181 -7.88 8.65 8.90
N ARG A 182 -7.21 9.48 9.71
CA ARG A 182 -7.84 10.62 10.38
C ARG A 182 -8.50 11.57 9.37
N ASP A 183 -7.83 11.86 8.26
CA ASP A 183 -8.34 12.77 7.22
C ASP A 183 -9.53 12.23 6.41
N PHE A 184 -9.72 10.91 6.35
CA PHE A 184 -10.81 10.31 5.58
C PHE A 184 -12.13 10.32 6.37
N ASP A 185 -13.01 11.26 6.02
CA ASP A 185 -14.29 11.47 6.70
C ASP A 185 -15.26 10.29 6.54
N ASP A 186 -15.19 9.53 5.44
CA ASP A 186 -16.06 8.36 5.22
C ASP A 186 -15.71 7.14 6.08
N LEU A 187 -14.59 7.18 6.81
CA LEU A 187 -14.15 6.10 7.69
C LEU A 187 -14.58 6.38 9.14
N PHE A 188 -15.40 5.50 9.71
CA PHE A 188 -15.96 5.68 11.05
C PHE A 188 -15.51 4.59 12.03
N TYR A 189 -15.58 3.33 11.63
CA TYR A 189 -15.34 2.18 12.49
C TYR A 189 -14.31 1.25 11.87
N LEU A 190 -13.24 0.98 12.59
CA LEU A 190 -12.37 -0.13 12.28
C LEU A 190 -13.12 -1.44 12.59
N TYR A 191 -13.10 -2.38 11.65
CA TYR A 191 -13.70 -3.69 11.81
C TYR A 191 -13.18 -4.41 13.08
N PRO A 192 -14.06 -5.07 13.87
CA PRO A 192 -15.50 -5.23 13.61
C PRO A 192 -16.36 -4.05 14.08
N ASN A 193 -15.95 -3.33 15.13
CA ASN A 193 -16.74 -2.23 15.70
C ASN A 193 -15.91 -1.33 16.64
N LYS A 194 -14.71 -0.93 16.22
CA LYS A 194 -13.84 -0.04 17.01
C LYS A 194 -13.87 1.37 16.39
N PRO A 195 -14.24 2.42 17.13
CA PRO A 195 -14.22 3.78 16.60
C PRO A 195 -12.84 4.17 16.03
N LYS A 196 -12.82 4.84 14.89
CA LYS A 196 -11.60 5.25 14.17
C LYS A 196 -10.60 5.97 15.07
N HIS A 197 -11.08 6.94 15.86
CA HIS A 197 -10.25 7.75 16.74
C HIS A 197 -9.57 6.90 17.83
N GLU A 198 -10.30 5.95 18.42
CA GLU A 198 -9.78 5.02 19.42
C GLU A 198 -8.71 4.09 18.83
N ALA A 199 -8.83 3.74 17.54
CA ALA A 199 -7.87 2.88 16.86
C ALA A 199 -6.59 3.61 16.44
N PHE A 200 -6.67 4.87 15.99
CA PHE A 200 -5.57 5.50 15.27
C PHE A 200 -5.06 6.82 15.84
N ASP A 201 -5.80 7.57 16.67
CA ASP A 201 -5.40 8.93 17.08
C ASP A 201 -4.06 8.96 17.82
N ARG A 202 -3.78 7.93 18.62
CA ARG A 202 -2.51 7.80 19.35
C ARG A 202 -1.27 7.69 18.46
N TYR A 203 -1.48 7.38 17.18
CA TYR A 203 -0.42 7.24 16.16
C TYR A 203 -0.38 8.43 15.21
N THR A 204 -1.28 9.40 15.38
CA THR A 204 -1.31 10.60 14.56
C THR A 204 -0.29 11.61 15.02
N THR A 205 0.17 12.44 14.09
CA THR A 205 1.04 13.57 14.41
C THR A 205 0.20 14.66 15.07
N PRO A 206 0.60 15.17 16.26
CA PRO A 206 -0.06 16.31 16.89
C PRO A 206 -0.01 17.53 15.97
N ALA A 207 -1.07 18.33 15.95
CA ALA A 207 -1.06 19.61 15.26
C ALA A 207 0.00 20.52 15.89
N GLY A 208 1.06 20.81 15.13
CA GLY A 208 2.13 21.69 15.59
C GLY A 208 1.67 23.15 15.57
N PRO A 209 2.09 23.99 16.54
CA PRO A 209 1.85 25.42 16.47
C PRO A 209 2.55 25.99 15.23
N PRO A 210 2.05 27.11 14.67
CA PRO A 210 2.75 27.80 13.60
C PRO A 210 4.17 28.15 14.06
N ARG A 211 5.17 27.87 13.20
CA ARG A 211 6.59 28.14 13.51
C ARG A 211 6.86 29.62 13.80
N ASN A 212 5.98 30.51 13.36
CA ASN A 212 6.03 31.93 13.62
C ASN A 212 4.59 32.45 13.86
N LYS A 213 4.41 33.21 14.94
CA LYS A 213 3.10 33.76 15.37
C LYS A 213 2.44 34.68 14.34
N ASN A 214 3.20 35.20 13.38
CA ASN A 214 2.69 36.05 12.30
C ASN A 214 2.18 35.27 11.07
N TYR A 215 2.26 33.94 11.10
CA TYR A 215 1.82 33.08 10.00
C TYR A 215 0.71 32.13 10.45
N ILE A 216 -0.24 31.89 9.55
CA ILE A 216 -1.26 30.86 9.73
C ILE A 216 -0.62 29.51 9.39
N ALA A 217 -0.81 28.51 10.26
CA ALA A 217 -0.32 27.16 10.02
C ALA A 217 -1.04 26.54 8.81
N SER A 218 -0.28 25.87 7.94
CA SER A 218 -0.81 25.07 6.83
C SER A 218 -0.56 23.59 7.10
N GLU A 219 -1.50 22.74 6.71
CA GLU A 219 -1.42 21.28 6.87
C GLU A 219 -1.75 20.59 5.53
N VAL A 220 -0.96 19.58 5.17
CA VAL A 220 -1.25 18.68 4.05
C VAL A 220 -2.22 17.60 4.53
N ARG A 221 -3.38 17.44 3.86
CA ARG A 221 -4.37 16.40 4.16
C ARG A 221 -4.55 15.44 3.00
N ALA A 222 -4.82 14.18 3.31
CA ALA A 222 -5.25 13.20 2.31
C ALA A 222 -6.75 13.36 2.03
N VAL A 223 -7.12 13.30 0.76
CA VAL A 223 -8.51 13.40 0.31
C VAL A 223 -8.78 12.23 -0.64
N LEU A 224 -9.95 11.61 -0.52
CA LEU A 224 -10.40 10.61 -1.48
C LEU A 224 -10.87 11.33 -2.73
N MET A 225 -10.28 10.98 -3.88
CA MET A 225 -10.74 11.51 -5.15
C MET A 225 -12.08 10.84 -5.52
N PRO A 226 -13.07 11.59 -6.03
CA PRO A 226 -14.28 11.00 -6.58
C PRO A 226 -13.92 9.95 -7.63
N GLY A 227 -14.46 8.74 -7.50
CA GLY A 227 -14.21 7.66 -8.46
C GLY A 227 -14.76 7.97 -9.86
N PRO A 228 -14.40 7.19 -10.89
CA PRO A 228 -14.84 7.43 -12.29
C PRO A 228 -16.34 7.21 -12.56
N THR A 229 -17.19 7.07 -11.55
CA THR A 229 -18.64 6.90 -11.71
C THR A 229 -19.39 8.20 -11.44
N ASN A 230 -19.62 8.91 -12.54
CA ASN A 230 -20.72 9.84 -12.85
C ASN A 230 -20.93 11.14 -12.05
N ASN A 231 -20.70 12.23 -12.79
CA ASN A 231 -21.48 13.47 -12.84
C ASN A 231 -21.74 14.17 -11.49
N GLN A 232 -20.71 14.84 -10.99
CA GLN A 232 -20.93 16.20 -10.52
C GLN A 232 -20.32 17.16 -11.54
N MET A 233 -21.18 17.66 -12.42
CA MET A 233 -21.07 19.02 -12.93
C MET A 233 -21.28 19.97 -11.74
N ASN A 234 -20.33 19.99 -10.80
CA ASN A 234 -20.22 21.04 -9.82
C ASN A 234 -19.02 21.87 -10.25
N SER A 235 -19.35 22.96 -10.91
CA SER A 235 -18.48 24.04 -11.33
C SER A 235 -17.51 24.39 -10.20
N PHE A 236 -16.24 24.01 -10.33
CA PHE A 236 -15.19 24.70 -9.60
C PHE A 236 -15.18 26.15 -10.08
N PRO A 237 -15.16 27.18 -9.21
CA PRO A 237 -14.98 28.54 -9.66
C PRO A 237 -13.64 28.63 -10.39
N ASN A 238 -13.70 29.16 -11.62
CA ASN A 238 -12.58 29.32 -12.55
C ASN A 238 -11.28 29.70 -11.82
N THR A 239 -10.25 28.88 -11.98
CA THR A 239 -8.88 29.37 -11.86
C THR A 239 -8.71 30.48 -12.89
N PRO A 240 -8.22 31.69 -12.53
CA PRO A 240 -7.94 32.70 -13.53
C PRO A 240 -6.79 32.21 -14.39
N SER A 241 -7.10 31.82 -15.63
CA SER A 241 -6.12 31.59 -16.67
C SER A 241 -5.50 32.94 -17.04
N TYR A 242 -4.32 33.21 -16.50
CA TYR A 242 -3.47 34.27 -17.03
C TYR A 242 -3.00 33.85 -18.41
N ASN A 243 -3.63 34.41 -19.44
CA ASN A 243 -3.16 34.34 -20.81
C ASN A 243 -1.85 35.14 -20.90
N ILE A 244 -0.72 34.47 -20.71
CA ILE A 244 0.58 35.03 -21.12
C ILE A 244 0.62 34.90 -22.64
N GLN A 245 0.11 35.93 -23.29
CA GLN A 245 0.28 36.12 -24.72
C GLN A 245 1.69 36.67 -24.91
N SER A 246 2.61 35.82 -25.38
CA SER A 246 3.94 36.27 -25.80
C SER A 246 3.79 37.40 -26.82
N PRO A 247 4.55 38.50 -26.72
CA PRO A 247 4.46 39.57 -27.70
C PRO A 247 4.90 39.03 -29.06
N ASP A 248 4.02 39.22 -30.03
CA ASP A 248 4.25 38.95 -31.45
C ASP A 248 5.47 39.76 -31.92
N ALA A 249 6.43 39.07 -32.56
CA ALA A 249 7.57 39.70 -33.21
C ALA A 249 7.07 40.36 -34.50
N SER A 250 6.35 41.47 -34.31
CA SER A 250 5.96 42.42 -35.34
C SER A 250 7.16 42.64 -36.27
N ARG A 251 6.97 42.34 -37.55
CA ARG A 251 6.65 43.39 -38.52
C ARG A 251 7.53 44.61 -38.27
N ASP A 252 8.62 44.69 -39.00
CA ASP A 252 9.14 45.95 -39.51
C ASP A 252 10.07 45.66 -40.69
N THR A 253 9.52 45.79 -41.90
CA THR A 253 10.28 46.27 -43.05
C THR A 253 9.82 47.68 -43.35
N PRO A 254 10.75 48.57 -43.68
CA PRO A 254 10.54 49.37 -44.87
C PRO A 254 11.76 49.36 -45.80
N SER A 255 11.45 49.15 -47.08
CA SER A 255 12.31 49.43 -48.22
C SER A 255 12.54 50.93 -48.38
N SER A 256 13.77 51.36 -48.70
CA SER A 256 14.12 52.01 -49.99
C SER A 256 15.36 52.91 -49.88
N GLY A 257 16.28 52.76 -50.85
CA GLY A 257 16.86 53.92 -51.53
C GLY A 257 18.37 54.16 -51.44
N TYR A 258 19.00 54.05 -52.63
CA TYR A 258 20.13 54.86 -53.14
C TYR A 258 21.60 54.41 -52.95
N GLN A 259 22.11 53.89 -54.09
CA GLN A 259 23.30 54.31 -54.86
C GLN A 259 24.76 54.08 -54.37
N ASN A 260 25.44 53.32 -55.23
CA ASN A 260 26.76 53.55 -55.87
C ASN A 260 28.09 53.13 -55.23
N SER A 261 28.86 52.41 -56.09
CA SER A 261 30.34 52.38 -56.22
C SER A 261 31.07 51.57 -55.13
N THR A 262 32.06 50.68 -55.37
CA THR A 262 33.07 50.51 -56.41
C THR A 262 33.67 49.07 -56.36
N ILE A 263 33.88 48.48 -57.54
CA ILE A 263 34.95 47.60 -58.04
C ILE A 263 36.15 47.24 -57.10
N MET A 264 36.51 45.95 -56.93
CA MET A 264 37.77 45.28 -57.39
C MET A 264 38.09 43.95 -56.66
N HIS A 265 38.66 43.05 -57.46
CA HIS A 265 39.35 41.80 -57.14
C HIS A 265 40.32 41.85 -55.95
N LEU A 266 40.34 40.76 -55.17
CA LEU A 266 41.38 39.71 -55.21
C LEU A 266 40.85 38.43 -54.57
#